data_AF-A0AAV1M3Y5-F1
#
_entry.id   AF-A0AAV1M3Y5-F1
#
_cell.length_a   1.000
_cell.length_b   1.000
_cell.length_c   1.000
_cell.angle_alpha   90.00
_cell.angle_beta   90.00
_cell.angle_gamma   90.00
#
_symmetry.space_group_name_H-M   'P 1'
#
loop_
_entity.id
_entity.type
_entity.pdbx_description
1 polymer ?
#
loop_
_entity_poly.entity_id
_entity_poly.type
_entity_poly.pdbx_seq_one_letter_code
_entity_poly.pdbx_strand_id
1 'polypeptide(L)'
;MTSHLTAVELLKLGDEDRKKPFLNIYWPYIIGTAFGVGTGVFMNFGTRRPLFSGIQKHIVGVAVWTSLLTYVQNKRDEYFAEKDAVYRHYVELHPEDFPTPERKKIGDILEPWVPIR
;
A
#
# COMPACT_ATOMS: atom_id res chain seq x y z
N MET A 1 -26.42 5.48 -1.09
CA MET A 1 -26.85 6.69 -0.36
C MET A 1 -25.67 7.65 -0.16
N THR A 2 -24.85 7.89 -1.18
CA THR A 2 -23.61 8.71 -1.13
C THR A 2 -23.69 9.94 -2.05
N SER A 3 -24.88 10.22 -2.60
CA SER A 3 -25.08 11.13 -3.73
C SER A 3 -25.05 12.62 -3.39
N HIS A 4 -25.06 12.99 -2.09
CA HIS A 4 -25.05 14.39 -1.62
C HIS A 4 -23.86 14.75 -0.73
N LEU A 5 -22.87 13.84 -0.60
CA LEU A 5 -21.78 14.05 0.33
C LEU A 5 -20.79 15.09 -0.20
N THR A 6 -20.47 16.06 0.64
CA THR A 6 -19.40 17.05 0.43
C THR A 6 -18.03 16.37 0.43
N ALA A 7 -16.99 17.07 -0.06
CA ALA A 7 -15.62 16.54 -0.09
C ALA A 7 -15.16 16.02 1.29
N VAL A 8 -15.52 16.73 2.36
CA VAL A 8 -15.20 16.37 3.75
C VAL A 8 -15.94 15.10 4.19
N GLU A 9 -17.20 14.93 3.80
CA GLU A 9 -17.97 13.73 4.14
C GLU A 9 -17.48 12.50 3.38
N LEU A 10 -17.05 12.65 2.11
CA LEU A 10 -16.40 11.58 1.36
C LEU A 10 -15.09 11.14 2.00
N LEU A 11 -14.30 12.09 2.54
CA LEU A 11 -13.06 11.78 3.25
C LEU A 11 -13.31 11.02 4.55
N LYS A 12 -14.37 11.36 5.29
CA LYS A 12 -14.75 10.67 6.53
C LYS A 12 -15.32 9.26 6.27
N LEU A 13 -16.10 9.10 5.21
CA LEU A 13 -16.66 7.81 4.81
C LEU A 13 -15.58 6.81 4.34
N GLY A 14 -14.48 7.30 3.78
CA GLY A 14 -13.41 6.46 3.23
C GLY A 14 -12.69 5.59 4.25
N ASP A 15 -12.73 5.94 5.54
CA ASP A 15 -12.06 5.18 6.60
C ASP A 15 -12.95 4.11 7.27
N GLU A 16 -14.28 4.21 7.21
CA GLU A 16 -15.20 3.33 7.97
C GLU A 16 -15.14 1.84 7.56
N ASP A 17 -14.71 1.53 6.33
CA ASP A 17 -14.66 0.14 5.81
C ASP A 17 -13.31 -0.25 5.18
N ARG A 18 -12.25 0.55 5.39
CA ARG A 18 -10.97 0.33 4.71
C ARG A 18 -10.19 -0.84 5.31
N LYS A 19 -10.32 -2.02 4.71
CA LYS A 19 -9.48 -3.19 5.02
C LYS A 19 -8.18 -3.15 4.20
N LYS A 20 -7.03 -3.38 4.84
CA LYS A 20 -5.76 -3.55 4.13
C LYS A 20 -5.85 -4.80 3.24
N PRO A 21 -5.49 -4.72 1.94
CA PRO A 21 -5.45 -5.89 1.08
C PRO A 21 -4.53 -6.97 1.65
N PHE A 22 -4.88 -8.25 1.44
CA PHE A 22 -4.09 -9.40 1.93
C PHE A 22 -2.60 -9.27 1.61
N LEU A 23 -2.26 -8.93 0.37
CA LEU A 23 -0.87 -8.77 -0.04
C LEU A 23 -0.15 -7.68 0.75
N ASN A 24 -0.83 -6.58 1.08
CA ASN A 24 -0.21 -5.47 1.80
C ASN A 24 0.09 -5.81 3.28
N ILE A 25 -0.62 -6.79 3.84
CA ILE A 25 -0.37 -7.31 5.19
C ILE A 25 0.82 -8.27 5.18
N TYR A 26 0.88 -9.17 4.18
CA TYR A 26 1.84 -10.27 4.20
C TYR A 26 3.11 -10.07 3.37
N TRP A 27 3.19 -9.03 2.54
CA TRP A 27 4.36 -8.80 1.67
C TRP A 27 5.70 -8.75 2.42
N PRO A 28 5.84 -8.16 3.63
CA PRO A 28 7.13 -8.10 4.32
C PRO A 28 7.61 -9.50 4.72
N TYR A 29 6.69 -10.40 5.06
CA TYR A 29 7.00 -11.78 5.42
C TYR A 29 7.33 -12.63 4.18
N ILE A 30 6.57 -12.47 3.09
CA ILE A 30 6.80 -13.22 1.84
C ILE A 30 8.17 -12.84 1.27
N ILE A 31 8.41 -11.54 1.11
CA ILE A 31 9.65 -11.02 0.55
C ILE A 31 10.82 -11.20 1.53
N GLY A 32 10.59 -11.00 2.83
CA GLY A 32 11.60 -11.20 3.87
C GLY A 32 12.06 -12.65 3.97
N THR A 33 11.14 -13.61 3.80
CA THR A 33 11.50 -15.04 3.75
C THR A 33 12.31 -15.36 2.49
N ALA A 34 11.88 -14.87 1.32
CA ALA A 34 12.60 -15.09 0.06
C ALA A 34 14.02 -14.52 0.11
N PHE A 35 14.19 -13.27 0.56
CA PHE A 35 15.53 -12.67 0.71
C PHE A 35 16.34 -13.30 1.83
N GLY A 36 15.72 -13.69 2.94
CA GLY A 36 16.40 -14.36 4.05
C GLY A 36 17.01 -15.69 3.67
N VAL A 37 16.21 -16.57 3.06
CA VAL A 37 16.69 -17.85 2.54
C VAL A 37 17.69 -17.62 1.41
N GLY A 38 17.36 -16.72 0.47
CA GLY A 38 18.20 -16.36 -0.67
C GLY A 38 19.58 -15.86 -0.27
N THR A 39 19.68 -15.06 0.81
CA THR A 39 20.96 -14.59 1.36
C THR A 39 21.81 -15.76 1.84
N GLY A 40 21.22 -16.71 2.58
CA GLY A 40 21.93 -17.91 3.04
C GLY A 40 22.41 -18.79 1.88
N VAL A 41 21.56 -18.96 0.86
CA VAL A 41 21.91 -19.69 -0.38
C VAL A 41 23.07 -19.00 -1.10
N PHE A 42 23.00 -17.68 -1.27
CA PHE A 42 24.03 -16.88 -1.94
C PHE A 42 25.38 -16.95 -1.21
N MET A 43 25.37 -16.85 0.12
CA MET A 43 26.59 -16.99 0.94
C MET A 43 27.22 -18.39 0.80
N ASN A 44 26.40 -19.44 0.82
CA ASN A 44 26.89 -20.82 0.68
C ASN A 44 27.41 -21.08 -0.74
N PHE A 45 26.74 -20.57 -1.76
CA PHE A 45 27.19 -20.62 -3.15
C PHE A 45 28.56 -19.92 -3.32
N GLY A 46 28.71 -18.70 -2.81
CA GLY A 46 29.98 -17.94 -2.88
C GLY A 46 31.13 -18.59 -2.12
N THR A 47 30.84 -19.36 -1.07
CA THR A 47 31.85 -20.08 -0.28
C THR A 47 32.05 -21.53 -0.73
N ARG A 48 31.47 -21.94 -1.87
CA ARG A 48 31.53 -23.31 -2.42
C ARG A 48 31.05 -24.38 -1.42
N ARG A 49 30.06 -24.04 -0.61
CA ARG A 49 29.39 -24.95 0.34
C ARG A 49 28.04 -25.40 -0.23
N PRO A 50 27.50 -26.55 0.19
CA PRO A 50 26.15 -26.96 -0.19
C PRO A 50 25.13 -25.86 0.13
N LEU A 51 24.19 -25.61 -0.79
CA LEU A 51 23.31 -24.42 -0.75
C LEU A 51 22.52 -24.29 0.55
N PHE A 52 22.04 -25.40 1.11
CA PHE A 52 21.25 -25.44 2.34
C PHE A 52 22.08 -25.75 3.60
N SER A 53 23.41 -25.68 3.52
CA SER A 53 24.28 -25.96 4.66
C SER A 53 24.18 -24.87 5.73
N GLY A 54 23.93 -25.27 6.98
CA GLY A 54 23.87 -24.35 8.12
C GLY A 54 22.56 -23.59 8.20
N ILE A 55 21.49 -24.30 8.60
CA ILE A 55 20.12 -23.79 8.73
C ILE A 55 20.03 -22.49 9.55
N GLN A 56 20.90 -22.33 10.55
CA GLN A 56 20.97 -21.14 11.39
C GLN A 56 21.20 -19.86 10.58
N LYS A 57 21.99 -19.91 9.50
CA LYS A 57 22.24 -18.74 8.64
C LYS A 57 21.00 -18.30 7.89
N HIS A 58 20.21 -19.26 7.41
CA HIS A 58 18.95 -18.98 6.72
C HIS A 58 17.92 -18.43 7.70
N ILE A 59 17.79 -19.03 8.89
CA ILE A 59 16.86 -18.57 9.93
C ILE A 59 17.20 -17.14 10.37
N VAL A 60 18.47 -16.85 10.65
CA VAL A 60 18.93 -15.49 10.98
C VAL A 60 18.68 -14.53 9.82
N GLY A 61 18.97 -14.94 8.58
CA GLY A 61 18.70 -14.14 7.39
C GLY A 61 17.21 -13.77 7.28
N VAL A 62 16.30 -14.73 7.46
CA VAL A 62 14.85 -14.49 7.42
C VAL A 62 14.42 -13.53 8.53
N ALA A 63 14.91 -13.71 9.76
CA ALA A 63 14.58 -12.83 10.87
C ALA A 63 15.03 -11.38 10.62
N VAL A 64 16.26 -11.19 10.11
CA VAL A 64 16.82 -9.88 9.80
C VAL A 64 16.03 -9.20 8.68
N TRP A 65 15.84 -9.88 7.55
CA TRP A 65 15.14 -9.29 6.40
C TRP A 65 13.67 -8.98 6.69
N THR A 66 12.97 -9.88 7.38
CA THR A 66 11.56 -9.64 7.76
C THR A 66 11.43 -8.46 8.70
N SER A 67 12.31 -8.35 9.71
CA SER A 67 12.32 -7.23 10.65
C SER A 67 12.60 -5.90 9.93
N LEU A 68 13.58 -5.88 9.03
CA LEU A 68 13.93 -4.70 8.24
C LEU A 68 12.76 -4.25 7.35
N LEU A 69 12.15 -5.17 6.61
CA LEU A 69 11.02 -4.85 5.73
C LEU A 69 9.79 -4.41 6.51
N THR A 70 9.55 -4.98 7.70
CA THR A 70 8.47 -4.55 8.59
C THR A 70 8.70 -3.14 9.10
N TYR A 71 9.94 -2.79 9.47
CA TYR A 71 10.30 -1.43 9.85
C TYR A 71 10.07 -0.44 8.71
N VAL A 72 10.51 -0.77 7.50
CA VAL A 72 10.28 0.06 6.29
C VAL A 72 8.78 0.22 6.01
N GLN A 73 8.00 -0.86 6.12
CA GLN A 73 6.55 -0.82 5.95
C GLN A 73 5.89 0.12 6.96
N ASN A 74 6.28 0.06 8.23
CA ASN A 74 5.73 0.94 9.26
C ASN A 74 6.09 2.41 8.99
N LYS A 75 7.33 2.71 8.59
CA LYS A 75 7.74 4.07 8.24
C LYS A 75 7.00 4.61 7.02
N ARG A 76 6.74 3.74 6.03
CA ARG A 76 5.94 4.08 4.87
C ARG A 76 4.49 4.38 5.25
N ASP A 77 3.89 3.55 6.10
CA ASP A 77 2.52 3.73 6.59
C ASP A 77 2.38 5.03 7.40
N GLU A 78 3.36 5.35 8.25
CA GLU A 78 3.43 6.61 9.02
C GLU A 78 3.48 7.82 8.07
N TYR A 79 4.38 7.80 7.08
CA TYR A 79 4.49 8.88 6.08
C TYR A 79 3.18 9.11 5.32
N PHE A 80 2.53 8.03 4.87
CA PHE A 80 1.27 8.17 4.15
C PHE A 80 0.12 8.62 5.05
N ALA A 81 0.10 8.20 6.32
CA ALA A 81 -0.88 8.67 7.28
C ALA A 81 -0.73 10.17 7.56
N GLU A 82 0.50 10.65 7.74
CA GLU A 82 0.78 12.08 7.94
C GLU A 82 0.36 12.90 6.70
N LYS A 83 0.78 12.48 5.52
CA LYS A 83 0.42 13.13 4.25
C LYS A 83 -1.09 13.23 4.06
N ASP A 84 -1.80 12.15 4.35
CA ASP A 84 -3.26 12.07 4.25
C ASP A 84 -3.96 12.93 5.31
N ALA A 85 -3.42 13.04 6.52
CA ALA A 85 -3.89 13.96 7.55
C ALA A 85 -3.72 15.43 7.14
N VAL A 86 -2.56 15.78 6.55
CA VAL A 86 -2.30 17.14 6.04
C VAL A 86 -3.29 17.50 4.93
N TYR A 87 -3.56 16.59 4.00
CA TYR A 87 -4.52 16.85 2.92
C TYR A 87 -5.95 17.01 3.44
N ARG A 88 -6.40 16.16 4.37
CA ARG A 88 -7.70 16.34 5.01
C ARG A 88 -7.80 17.70 5.69
N HIS A 89 -6.79 18.07 6.48
CA HIS A 89 -6.77 19.35 7.17
C HIS A 89 -6.82 20.54 6.21
N TYR A 90 -6.12 20.46 5.08
CA TYR A 90 -6.13 21.52 4.08
C TYR A 90 -7.49 21.70 3.41
N VAL A 91 -8.16 20.60 3.03
CA VAL A 91 -9.50 20.61 2.44
C VAL A 91 -10.54 21.16 3.42
N GLU A 92 -10.41 20.84 4.72
CA GLU A 92 -11.28 21.38 5.76
C GLU A 92 -11.10 22.90 5.96
N LEU A 93 -9.88 23.41 5.76
CA LEU A 93 -9.56 24.83 5.94
C LEU A 93 -9.98 25.69 4.74
N HIS A 94 -9.95 25.15 3.52
CA HIS A 94 -10.24 25.86 2.27
C HIS A 94 -11.35 25.17 1.45
N PRO A 95 -12.58 25.08 1.97
CA PRO A 95 -13.69 24.44 1.24
C PRO A 95 -14.03 25.14 -0.09
N GLU A 96 -13.71 26.43 -0.23
CA GLU A 96 -13.91 27.24 -1.44
C GLU A 96 -13.09 26.75 -2.65
N ASP A 97 -11.90 26.19 -2.41
CA ASP A 97 -11.03 25.65 -3.45
C ASP A 97 -11.52 24.28 -3.96
N PHE A 98 -12.39 23.62 -3.20
CA PHE A 98 -12.94 22.30 -3.48
C PHE A 98 -14.47 22.32 -3.61
N PRO A 99 -15.03 23.07 -4.57
CA PRO A 99 -16.47 23.09 -4.79
C PRO A 99 -16.96 21.69 -5.17
N THR A 100 -18.09 21.27 -4.60
CA THR A 100 -18.65 19.95 -4.90
C THR A 100 -19.16 19.95 -6.35
N PRO A 101 -18.59 19.14 -7.26
CA PRO A 101 -19.01 19.15 -8.66
C PRO A 101 -20.42 18.57 -8.81
N GLU A 102 -21.20 19.11 -9.75
CA GLU A 102 -22.50 18.58 -10.10
C GLU A 102 -22.35 17.17 -10.71
N ARG A 103 -22.90 16.16 -10.04
CA ARG A 103 -22.92 14.78 -10.53
C ARG A 103 -24.03 14.60 -11.58
N LYS A 104 -23.64 14.60 -12.86
CA LYS A 104 -24.53 14.26 -13.98
C LYS A 104 -24.76 12.75 -14.04
N LYS A 105 -25.98 12.31 -14.38
CA LYS A 105 -26.22 10.88 -14.62
C LYS A 105 -25.61 10.48 -15.95
N ILE A 106 -25.23 9.20 -16.10
CA ILE A 106 -24.70 8.69 -17.38
C ILE A 106 -25.67 8.95 -18.54
N GLY A 107 -26.99 8.88 -18.28
CA GLY A 107 -28.01 9.20 -19.29
C GLY A 107 -28.00 10.66 -19.76
N ASP A 108 -27.43 11.57 -18.98
CA ASP A 108 -27.32 13.00 -19.31
C ASP A 108 -25.95 13.33 -19.97
N ILE A 109 -25.06 12.34 -20.09
CA ILE A 109 -23.71 12.48 -20.66
C ILE A 109 -23.70 11.80 -22.04
N LEU A 110 -23.47 12.59 -23.10
CA LEU A 110 -23.33 12.07 -24.46
C LEU A 110 -21.85 11.98 -24.82
N GLU A 111 -21.24 10.82 -24.55
CA GLU A 111 -19.87 10.53 -24.97
C GLU A 111 -19.84 10.04 -26.42
N PRO A 112 -18.81 10.41 -27.21
CA PRO A 112 -18.65 9.88 -28.55
C PRO A 112 -18.38 8.37 -28.49
N TRP A 113 -19.21 7.58 -29.17
CA TRP A 113 -19.00 6.14 -29.28
C TRP A 113 -17.92 5.83 -30.33
N VAL A 114 -16.80 5.28 -29.89
CA VAL A 114 -15.70 4.82 -30.76
C VAL A 114 -15.76 3.29 -30.87
N PRO A 115 -16.26 2.72 -31.98
CA PRO A 115 -16.30 1.28 -32.15
C PRO A 115 -14.90 0.69 -32.32
N ILE A 116 -14.68 -0.48 -31.74
CA ILE A 116 -13.54 -1.35 -32.08
C ILE A 116 -13.91 -2.07 -33.39
N ARG A 117 -13.12 -1.86 -34.44
CA ARG A 117 -13.33 -2.44 -35.77
C ARG A 117 -12.24 -3.45 -36.08
#